data_AF-A0A5C7NJL7-F1
#
_entry.id   AF-A0A5C7NJL7-F1
#
_cell.length_a   1.000
_cell.length_b   1.000
_cell.length_c   1.000
_cell.angle_alpha   90.00
_cell.angle_beta   90.00
_cell.angle_gamma   90.00
#
_symmetry.space_group_name_H-M   'P 1'
#
loop_
_entity.id
_entity.type
_entity.pdbx_description
1 polymer ?
#
loop_
_entity_poly.entity_id
_entity_poly.type
_entity_poly.pdbx_seq_one_letter_code
_entity_poly.pdbx_strand_id
1 'polypeptide(L)'
;MPRNPKLDHVKAKAGTRGDVHEVGWKYLSRLYPIVHHMHQVLLLHRDDESSLQVSTRQYVIALATHLETFFRDIFRYALENDSHIFDHTVRKHRLRVPSDHDLAQQGVTGYDFIAESLTLQSAESIADALDPLFVPNGFRFAVEHTQFQYAIPSKSAFGQGFPLTAFPDWWQDFTQIFNLRHEFIHDANSAAFVRPLEVGRLESLAVILPQYVTMMVGAVRLVFTVQSLGNVVPMFLVEDILATDWEVPRSDN
;
A
#
# COMPACT_ATOMS: atom_id res chain seq x y z
N MET A 1 4.29 29.46 19.25
CA MET A 1 5.06 28.21 19.12
C MET A 1 5.88 28.25 17.84
N PRO A 2 7.13 27.75 17.83
CA PRO A 2 7.89 27.62 16.59
C PRO A 2 7.15 26.68 15.62
N ARG A 3 7.10 27.04 14.33
CA ARG A 3 6.49 26.20 13.28
C ARG A 3 7.20 24.85 13.25
N ASN A 4 6.46 23.76 13.36
CA ASN A 4 6.98 22.41 13.17
C ASN A 4 6.57 21.95 11.75
N PRO A 5 7.46 21.96 10.76
CA PRO A 5 7.13 21.61 9.38
C PRO A 5 6.61 20.18 9.22
N LYS A 6 6.90 19.27 10.17
CA LYS A 6 6.30 17.93 10.18
C LYS A 6 4.80 17.99 10.46
N LEU A 7 4.36 18.85 11.39
CA LEU A 7 2.93 18.99 11.73
C LEU A 7 2.13 19.62 10.59
N ASP A 8 2.75 20.50 9.79
CA ASP A 8 2.08 21.09 8.63
C ASP A 8 1.88 20.08 7.49
N HIS A 9 2.79 19.12 7.30
CA HIS A 9 2.60 18.01 6.36
C HIS A 9 1.49 17.04 6.83
N VAL A 10 1.42 16.80 8.14
CA VAL A 10 0.42 15.90 8.75
C VAL A 10 -1.01 16.45 8.59
N LYS A 11 -1.20 17.77 8.79
CA LYS A 11 -2.51 18.45 8.68
C LYS A 11 -3.16 18.27 7.31
N ALA A 12 -2.39 18.33 6.23
CA ALA A 12 -2.90 18.21 4.86
C ALA A 12 -3.55 16.84 4.58
N LYS A 13 -3.21 15.80 5.36
CA LYS A 13 -3.67 14.42 5.18
C LYS A 13 -4.70 13.97 6.22
N ALA A 14 -5.02 14.78 7.22
CA ALA A 14 -5.90 14.38 8.33
C ALA A 14 -7.36 14.15 7.89
N GLY A 15 -7.84 14.88 6.87
CA GLY A 15 -9.22 14.83 6.39
C GLY A 15 -9.58 13.69 5.42
N THR A 16 -8.63 12.83 5.04
CA THR A 16 -8.85 11.77 4.02
C THR A 16 -9.03 10.38 4.60
N ARG A 17 -9.19 10.24 5.92
CA ARG A 17 -8.93 8.98 6.65
C ARG A 17 -10.23 8.31 7.09
N GLY A 18 -10.30 6.99 6.92
CA GLY A 18 -11.46 6.15 7.25
C GLY A 18 -11.04 4.78 7.75
N ASP A 19 -11.97 3.82 7.77
CA ASP A 19 -11.69 2.46 8.22
C ASP A 19 -10.67 1.71 7.33
N VAL A 20 -10.25 0.51 7.74
CA VAL A 20 -9.23 -0.27 6.99
C VAL A 20 -9.68 -0.62 5.56
N HIS A 21 -10.98 -0.81 5.34
CA HIS A 21 -11.52 -1.08 4.00
C HIS A 21 -11.50 0.19 3.14
N GLU A 22 -11.79 1.35 3.72
CA GLU A 22 -11.61 2.63 3.07
C GLU A 22 -10.14 2.89 2.71
N VAL A 23 -9.16 2.46 3.52
CA VAL A 23 -7.74 2.57 3.17
C VAL A 23 -7.41 1.77 1.91
N GLY A 24 -7.86 0.51 1.86
CA GLY A 24 -7.67 -0.34 0.67
C GLY A 24 -8.36 0.21 -0.58
N TRP A 25 -9.62 0.67 -0.45
CA TRP A 25 -10.36 1.26 -1.56
C TRP A 25 -9.77 2.60 -2.04
N LYS A 26 -9.35 3.47 -1.11
CA LYS A 26 -8.64 4.72 -1.42
C LYS A 26 -7.30 4.45 -2.10
N TYR A 27 -6.63 3.36 -1.79
CA TYR A 27 -5.43 2.96 -2.52
C TYR A 27 -5.75 2.58 -3.97
N LEU A 28 -6.68 1.67 -4.19
CA LEU A 28 -7.05 1.22 -5.54
C LEU A 28 -7.57 2.37 -6.42
N SER A 29 -8.42 3.24 -5.87
CA SER A 29 -8.94 4.41 -6.60
C SER A 29 -7.85 5.43 -6.97
N ARG A 30 -6.80 5.59 -6.14
CA ARG A 30 -5.62 6.41 -6.49
C ARG A 30 -4.72 5.74 -7.52
N LEU A 31 -4.61 4.42 -7.48
CA LEU A 31 -3.80 3.64 -8.39
C LEU A 31 -4.43 3.53 -9.79
N TYR A 32 -5.76 3.43 -9.88
CA TYR A 32 -6.54 3.31 -11.13
C TYR A 32 -6.10 4.27 -12.24
N PRO A 33 -6.09 5.61 -12.05
CA PRO A 33 -5.74 6.53 -13.13
C PRO A 33 -4.28 6.39 -13.58
N ILE A 34 -3.39 5.94 -12.71
CA ILE A 34 -1.95 5.78 -13.00
C ILE A 34 -1.73 4.53 -13.85
N VAL A 35 -2.37 3.42 -13.49
CA VAL A 35 -2.34 2.17 -14.28
C VAL A 35 -2.93 2.41 -15.67
N HIS A 36 -4.12 3.02 -15.76
CA HIS A 36 -4.74 3.36 -17.04
C HIS A 36 -3.86 4.25 -17.91
N HIS A 37 -3.28 5.29 -17.32
CA HIS A 37 -2.40 6.19 -18.06
C HIS A 37 -1.17 5.47 -18.61
N MET A 38 -0.51 4.61 -17.81
CA MET A 38 0.66 3.87 -18.28
C MET A 38 0.31 2.91 -19.42
N HIS A 39 -0.82 2.19 -19.32
CA HIS A 39 -1.26 1.29 -20.38
C HIS A 39 -1.64 2.05 -21.67
N GLN A 40 -2.18 3.26 -21.58
CA GLN A 40 -2.37 4.14 -22.74
C GLN A 40 -1.03 4.58 -23.36
N VAL A 41 -0.04 4.93 -22.53
CA VAL A 41 1.31 5.30 -22.99
C VAL A 41 1.98 4.13 -23.71
N LEU A 42 1.86 2.90 -23.18
CA LEU A 42 2.38 1.69 -23.82
C LEU A 42 1.80 1.49 -25.22
N LEU A 43 0.51 1.79 -25.41
CA LEU A 43 -0.16 1.69 -26.71
C LEU A 43 0.29 2.80 -27.69
N LEU A 44 0.35 4.05 -27.21
CA LEU A 44 0.65 5.22 -28.05
C LEU A 44 2.12 5.30 -28.47
N HIS A 45 3.04 4.86 -27.61
CA HIS A 45 4.49 4.99 -27.80
C HIS A 45 5.18 3.64 -28.04
N ARG A 46 4.44 2.61 -28.49
CA ARG A 46 4.97 1.25 -28.67
C ARG A 46 6.25 1.15 -29.51
N ASP A 47 6.43 2.09 -30.43
CA ASP A 47 7.55 2.14 -31.39
C ASP A 47 8.63 3.19 -30.98
N ASP A 48 8.49 3.84 -29.81
CA ASP A 48 9.41 4.86 -29.28
C ASP A 48 10.00 4.41 -27.92
N GLU A 49 11.10 3.68 -27.99
CA GLU A 49 11.79 3.11 -26.83
C GLU A 49 12.22 4.17 -25.79
N SER A 50 12.62 5.36 -26.25
CA SER A 50 13.06 6.44 -25.35
C SER A 50 11.89 6.99 -24.54
N SER A 51 10.77 7.28 -25.20
CA SER A 51 9.55 7.73 -24.52
C SER A 51 9.03 6.66 -23.55
N LEU A 52 9.05 5.39 -23.95
CA LEU A 52 8.65 4.28 -23.08
C LEU A 52 9.54 4.14 -21.85
N GLN A 53 10.86 4.33 -22.00
CA GLN A 53 11.78 4.27 -20.88
C GLN A 53 11.52 5.38 -19.86
N VAL A 54 11.34 6.62 -20.33
CA VAL A 54 11.03 7.77 -19.45
C VAL A 54 9.71 7.55 -18.71
N SER A 55 8.66 7.14 -19.42
CA SER A 55 7.35 6.88 -18.83
C SER A 55 7.38 5.73 -17.83
N THR A 56 8.13 4.67 -18.12
CA THR A 56 8.34 3.53 -17.20
C THR A 56 9.02 3.98 -15.90
N ARG A 57 10.04 4.84 -15.99
CA ARG A 57 10.70 5.39 -14.79
C ARG A 57 9.71 6.16 -13.92
N GLN A 58 8.94 7.06 -14.52
CA GLN A 58 7.91 7.82 -13.80
C GLN A 58 6.84 6.91 -13.21
N TYR A 59 6.47 5.86 -13.93
CA TYR A 59 5.49 4.90 -13.47
C TYR A 59 5.95 4.13 -12.23
N VAL A 60 7.18 3.61 -12.22
CA VAL A 60 7.74 2.93 -11.04
C VAL A 60 7.85 3.88 -9.85
N ILE A 61 8.26 5.13 -10.07
CA ILE A 61 8.26 6.16 -9.01
C ILE A 61 6.84 6.35 -8.45
N ALA A 62 5.83 6.42 -9.32
CA ALA A 62 4.44 6.56 -8.91
C ALA A 62 3.95 5.35 -8.10
N LEU A 63 4.23 4.11 -8.55
CA LEU A 63 3.89 2.88 -7.83
C LEU A 63 4.50 2.88 -6.41
N ALA A 64 5.80 3.14 -6.29
CA ALA A 64 6.49 3.19 -5.01
C ALA A 64 5.89 4.25 -4.06
N THR A 65 5.59 5.45 -4.59
CA THR A 65 5.00 6.56 -3.82
C THR A 65 3.60 6.22 -3.30
N HIS A 66 2.80 5.51 -4.10
CA HIS A 66 1.48 5.06 -3.70
C HIS A 66 1.55 3.96 -2.65
N LEU A 67 2.50 3.03 -2.76
CA LEU A 67 2.75 2.01 -1.74
C LEU A 67 3.20 2.64 -0.42
N GLU A 68 4.16 3.58 -0.43
CA GLU A 68 4.58 4.33 0.77
C GLU A 68 3.37 4.96 1.48
N THR A 69 2.49 5.60 0.70
CA THR A 69 1.30 6.25 1.26
C THR A 69 0.32 5.22 1.83
N PHE A 70 0.06 4.13 1.11
CA PHE A 70 -0.79 3.04 1.60
C PHE A 70 -0.29 2.44 2.90
N PHE A 71 0.99 2.07 2.96
CA PHE A 71 1.57 1.46 4.16
C PHE A 71 1.59 2.43 5.33
N ARG A 72 1.75 3.74 5.09
CA ARG A 72 1.60 4.77 6.12
C ARG A 72 0.17 4.84 6.64
N ASP A 73 -0.82 4.82 5.77
CA ASP A 73 -2.24 4.87 6.13
C ASP A 73 -2.66 3.61 6.91
N ILE A 74 -2.22 2.42 6.49
CA ILE A 74 -2.45 1.16 7.20
C ILE A 74 -1.75 1.14 8.56
N PHE A 75 -0.49 1.57 8.62
CA PHE A 75 0.24 1.61 9.88
C PHE A 75 -0.39 2.59 10.87
N ARG A 76 -0.82 3.76 10.39
CA ARG A 76 -1.58 4.73 11.18
C ARG A 76 -2.88 4.11 11.71
N TYR A 77 -3.65 3.43 10.85
CA TYR A 77 -4.86 2.73 11.27
C TYR A 77 -4.55 1.73 12.39
N ALA A 78 -3.46 0.96 12.26
CA ALA A 78 -3.04 0.01 13.27
C ALA A 78 -2.67 0.68 14.61
N LEU A 79 -1.95 1.81 14.57
CA LEU A 79 -1.62 2.62 15.75
C LEU A 79 -2.87 3.15 16.46
N GLU A 80 -3.85 3.63 15.70
CA GLU A 80 -5.11 4.17 16.22
C GLU A 80 -5.95 3.10 16.92
N ASN A 81 -5.89 1.88 16.42
CA ASN A 81 -6.72 0.80 16.94
C ASN A 81 -6.02 -0.02 18.03
N ASP A 82 -4.69 -0.09 18.04
CA ASP A 82 -3.91 -0.94 18.94
C ASP A 82 -2.87 -0.14 19.77
N SER A 83 -3.19 0.05 21.05
CA SER A 83 -2.33 0.77 21.98
C SER A 83 -0.99 0.07 22.24
N HIS A 84 -0.91 -1.26 22.10
CA HIS A 84 0.35 -1.98 22.27
C HIS A 84 1.31 -1.67 21.12
N ILE A 85 0.80 -1.61 19.89
CA ILE A 85 1.59 -1.20 18.72
C ILE A 85 2.08 0.23 18.90
N PHE A 86 1.20 1.14 19.32
CA PHE A 86 1.59 2.53 19.61
C PHE A 86 2.74 2.61 20.62
N ASP A 87 2.58 2.01 21.79
CA ASP A 87 3.58 2.00 22.86
C ASP A 87 4.89 1.36 22.40
N HIS A 88 4.80 0.24 21.70
CA HIS A 88 5.96 -0.46 21.16
C HIS A 88 6.73 0.44 20.19
N THR A 89 6.06 1.09 19.25
CA THR A 89 6.69 1.99 18.27
C THR A 89 7.36 3.18 18.95
N VAL A 90 6.69 3.83 19.92
CA VAL A 90 7.27 4.95 20.68
C VAL A 90 8.55 4.53 21.38
N ARG A 91 8.56 3.36 22.04
CA ARG A 91 9.73 2.84 22.75
C ARG A 91 10.84 2.40 21.80
N LYS A 92 10.53 1.62 20.76
CA LYS A 92 11.47 1.10 19.75
C LYS A 92 12.24 2.24 19.09
N HIS A 93 11.53 3.30 18.70
CA HIS A 93 12.12 4.43 17.96
C HIS A 93 12.47 5.64 18.84
N ARG A 94 12.30 5.54 20.17
CA ARG A 94 12.57 6.62 21.15
C ARG A 94 11.89 7.94 20.77
N LEU A 95 10.65 7.87 20.29
CA LEU A 95 9.91 9.03 19.81
C LEU A 95 9.50 9.93 20.97
N ARG A 96 9.73 11.23 20.83
CA ARG A 96 9.18 12.24 21.74
C ARG A 96 7.85 12.72 21.19
N VAL A 97 6.78 12.05 21.58
CA VAL A 97 5.41 12.42 21.17
C VAL A 97 5.00 13.68 21.95
N PRO A 98 4.56 14.76 21.27
CA PRO A 98 4.02 15.94 21.95
C PRO A 98 2.78 15.60 22.78
N SER A 99 2.38 16.49 23.70
CA SER A 99 1.18 16.27 24.48
C SER A 99 -0.07 16.25 23.59
N ASP A 100 -1.09 15.49 23.99
CA ASP A 100 -2.37 15.42 23.24
C ASP A 100 -3.00 16.81 23.07
N HIS A 101 -2.82 17.71 24.05
CA HIS A 101 -3.29 19.08 23.96
C HIS A 101 -2.60 19.86 22.83
N ASP A 102 -1.27 19.75 22.70
CA ASP A 102 -0.49 20.44 21.66
C ASP A 102 -0.82 19.91 20.26
N LEU A 103 -1.09 18.60 20.16
CA LEU A 103 -1.49 17.94 18.91
C LEU A 103 -2.92 18.33 18.51
N ALA A 104 -3.86 18.34 19.47
CA ALA A 104 -5.24 18.73 19.25
C ALA A 104 -5.38 20.19 18.80
N GLN A 105 -4.61 21.12 19.37
CA GLN A 105 -4.54 22.51 18.91
C GLN A 105 -4.12 22.63 17.44
N GLN A 106 -3.47 21.61 16.90
CA GLN A 106 -3.00 21.55 15.53
C GLN A 106 -3.88 20.67 14.62
N GLY A 107 -4.97 20.10 15.13
CA GLY A 107 -5.84 19.20 14.36
C GLY A 107 -5.15 17.88 13.97
N VAL A 108 -4.19 17.43 14.78
CA VAL A 108 -3.38 16.22 14.56
C VAL A 108 -3.55 15.29 15.76
N THR A 109 -3.49 13.98 15.54
CA THR A 109 -3.47 12.95 16.60
C THR A 109 -2.07 12.41 16.83
N GLY A 110 -1.82 11.76 17.97
CA GLY A 110 -0.56 11.07 18.24
C GLY A 110 -0.24 10.00 17.19
N TYR A 111 -1.26 9.31 16.69
CA TYR A 111 -1.15 8.29 15.63
C TYR A 111 -0.61 8.89 14.33
N ASP A 112 -1.15 10.05 13.94
CA ASP A 112 -0.70 10.77 12.75
C ASP A 112 0.76 11.19 12.88
N PHE A 113 1.13 11.70 14.06
CA PHE A 113 2.49 12.16 14.34
C PHE A 113 3.50 11.01 14.24
N ILE A 114 3.17 9.85 14.80
CA ILE A 114 4.04 8.67 14.75
C ILE A 114 4.15 8.13 13.32
N ALA A 115 3.03 7.95 12.62
CA ALA A 115 3.01 7.41 11.26
C ALA A 115 3.85 8.27 10.30
N GLU A 116 3.83 9.60 10.46
CA GLU A 116 4.62 10.54 9.67
C GLU A 116 6.06 10.73 10.19
N SER A 117 6.38 10.23 11.38
CA SER A 117 7.74 10.27 11.94
C SER A 117 8.64 9.15 11.42
N LEU A 118 8.04 8.08 10.88
CA LEU A 118 8.76 6.98 10.23
C LEU A 118 8.81 7.23 8.71
N THR A 119 9.92 6.85 8.09
CA THR A 119 10.13 7.11 6.66
C THR A 119 9.27 6.18 5.78
N LEU A 120 9.15 4.88 6.11
CA LEU A 120 8.40 3.89 5.33
C LEU A 120 8.76 3.89 3.82
N GLN A 121 10.02 4.24 3.49
CA GLN A 121 10.52 4.44 2.12
C GLN A 121 11.26 3.21 1.56
N SER A 122 11.32 2.11 2.32
CA SER A 122 11.88 0.83 1.88
C SER A 122 11.03 -0.33 2.40
N ALA A 123 11.13 -1.48 1.74
CA ALA A 123 10.46 -2.70 2.18
C ALA A 123 10.80 -3.05 3.63
N GLU A 124 12.07 -2.93 4.01
CA GLU A 124 12.56 -3.20 5.37
C GLU A 124 11.94 -2.23 6.38
N SER A 125 11.90 -0.94 6.07
CA SER A 125 11.28 0.05 6.98
C SER A 125 9.77 -0.17 7.15
N ILE A 126 9.10 -0.71 6.13
CA ILE A 126 7.68 -1.08 6.17
C ILE A 126 7.50 -2.34 7.02
N ALA A 127 8.29 -3.39 6.80
CA ALA A 127 8.30 -4.57 7.65
C ALA A 127 8.56 -4.20 9.11
N ASP A 128 9.59 -3.39 9.38
CA ASP A 128 9.95 -2.96 10.74
C ASP A 128 8.80 -2.26 11.49
N ALA A 129 7.96 -1.52 10.76
CA ALA A 129 6.80 -0.85 11.31
C ALA A 129 5.60 -1.79 11.49
N LEU A 130 5.43 -2.77 10.59
CA LEU A 130 4.30 -3.69 10.60
C LEU A 130 4.53 -4.98 11.40
N ASP A 131 5.77 -5.40 11.63
CA ASP A 131 6.11 -6.61 12.37
C ASP A 131 5.39 -6.75 13.72
N PRO A 132 5.20 -5.68 14.52
CA PRO A 132 4.45 -5.75 15.76
C PRO A 132 2.98 -6.17 15.61
N LEU A 133 2.38 -6.00 14.43
CA LEU A 133 1.01 -6.46 14.14
C LEU A 133 0.95 -7.98 13.92
N PHE A 134 2.08 -8.60 13.58
CA PHE A 134 2.14 -9.96 13.05
C PHE A 134 3.08 -10.84 13.87
N VAL A 135 2.96 -10.75 15.20
CA VAL A 135 3.74 -11.57 16.12
C VAL A 135 3.34 -13.06 16.04
N PRO A 136 4.28 -14.00 16.20
CA PRO A 136 5.70 -13.77 16.55
C PRO A 136 6.64 -13.61 15.35
N ASN A 137 6.19 -13.87 14.12
CA ASN A 137 7.09 -14.09 12.99
C ASN A 137 7.26 -12.88 12.05
N GLY A 138 6.51 -11.80 12.28
CA GLY A 138 6.61 -10.56 11.52
C GLY A 138 5.79 -10.53 10.23
N PHE A 139 5.82 -9.37 9.59
CA PHE A 139 5.01 -9.02 8.43
C PHE A 139 5.25 -9.94 7.24
N ARG A 140 6.53 -10.16 6.89
CA ARG A 140 6.89 -11.00 5.73
C ARG A 140 6.35 -12.42 5.89
N PHE A 141 6.55 -13.02 7.05
CA PHE A 141 6.05 -14.36 7.34
C PHE A 141 4.51 -14.39 7.26
N ALA A 142 3.83 -13.38 7.80
CA ALA A 142 2.38 -13.31 7.75
C ALA A 142 1.84 -13.22 6.31
N VAL A 143 2.47 -12.46 5.41
CA VAL A 143 2.09 -12.44 3.99
C VAL A 143 2.18 -13.84 3.39
N GLU A 144 3.30 -14.55 3.61
CA GLU A 144 3.57 -15.86 3.02
C GLU A 144 2.67 -16.98 3.57
N HIS A 145 2.27 -16.90 4.84
CA HIS A 145 1.65 -18.03 5.54
C HIS A 145 0.18 -17.85 5.90
N THR A 146 -0.34 -16.62 5.90
CA THR A 146 -1.76 -16.42 6.16
C THR A 146 -2.59 -16.98 5.01
N GLN A 147 -3.74 -17.58 5.30
CA GLN A 147 -4.57 -18.31 4.33
C GLN A 147 -5.97 -17.68 4.21
N PHE A 148 -6.03 -16.41 3.81
CA PHE A 148 -7.31 -15.76 3.53
C PHE A 148 -7.93 -16.25 2.23
N GLN A 149 -9.24 -16.47 2.23
CA GLN A 149 -10.01 -16.73 1.02
C GLN A 149 -10.51 -15.42 0.42
N TYR A 150 -10.42 -15.30 -0.91
CA TYR A 150 -10.92 -14.15 -1.67
C TYR A 150 -11.43 -14.59 -3.04
N ALA A 151 -12.26 -13.75 -3.65
CA ALA A 151 -12.79 -13.96 -4.99
C ALA A 151 -11.97 -13.16 -5.99
N ILE A 152 -11.80 -13.68 -7.20
CA ILE A 152 -11.17 -13.00 -8.32
C ILE A 152 -12.25 -12.82 -9.39
N PRO A 153 -12.95 -11.67 -9.42
CA PRO A 153 -14.13 -11.48 -10.26
C PRO A 153 -13.87 -11.73 -11.75
N SER A 154 -12.83 -11.11 -12.33
CA SER A 154 -12.39 -11.30 -13.73
C SER A 154 -12.23 -12.77 -14.14
N LYS A 155 -11.81 -13.62 -13.21
CA LYS A 155 -11.53 -15.03 -13.47
C LYS A 155 -12.64 -15.97 -13.04
N SER A 156 -13.72 -15.46 -12.45
CA SER A 156 -14.76 -16.27 -11.81
C SER A 156 -14.16 -17.36 -10.91
N ALA A 157 -13.10 -17.00 -10.18
CA ALA A 157 -12.27 -17.93 -9.43
C ALA A 157 -12.16 -17.52 -7.96
N PHE A 158 -11.70 -18.45 -7.13
CA PHE A 158 -11.35 -18.17 -5.74
C PHE A 158 -9.85 -18.36 -5.54
N GLY A 159 -9.25 -17.48 -4.74
CA GLY A 159 -7.88 -17.60 -4.26
C GLY A 159 -7.85 -17.92 -2.77
N GLN A 160 -6.74 -18.50 -2.34
CA GLN A 160 -6.46 -18.75 -0.93
C GLN A 160 -5.00 -18.42 -0.63
N GLY A 161 -4.78 -17.61 0.40
CA GLY A 161 -3.46 -17.13 0.80
C GLY A 161 -2.85 -16.16 -0.21
N PHE A 162 -1.66 -15.63 0.08
CA PHE A 162 -0.96 -14.80 -0.90
C PHE A 162 -0.51 -15.65 -2.09
N PRO A 163 -0.66 -15.20 -3.35
CA PRO A 163 -0.40 -16.02 -4.53
C PRO A 163 1.10 -16.21 -4.83
N LEU A 164 1.81 -16.95 -3.98
CA LEU A 164 3.25 -17.21 -4.08
C LEU A 164 3.66 -17.97 -5.35
N THR A 165 2.75 -18.68 -6.01
CA THR A 165 3.05 -19.28 -7.32
C THR A 165 3.20 -18.23 -8.42
N ALA A 166 2.45 -17.12 -8.33
CA ALA A 166 2.57 -15.98 -9.24
C ALA A 166 3.67 -15.00 -8.80
N PHE A 167 3.95 -14.92 -7.49
CA PHE A 167 4.98 -14.06 -6.91
C PHE A 167 5.91 -14.85 -5.98
N PRO A 168 6.73 -15.78 -6.50
CA PRO A 168 7.62 -16.60 -5.67
C PRO A 168 8.65 -15.75 -4.93
N ASP A 169 9.11 -14.68 -5.56
CA ASP A 169 10.10 -13.74 -5.02
C ASP A 169 9.47 -12.39 -4.63
N TRP A 170 8.21 -12.40 -4.17
CA TRP A 170 7.45 -11.17 -3.91
C TRP A 170 8.19 -10.16 -3.04
N TRP A 171 8.96 -10.61 -2.05
CA TRP A 171 9.73 -9.73 -1.18
C TRP A 171 10.83 -9.00 -1.95
N GLN A 172 11.54 -9.72 -2.82
CA GLN A 172 12.57 -9.14 -3.67
C GLN A 172 11.97 -8.12 -4.64
N ASP A 173 10.81 -8.43 -5.22
CA ASP A 173 10.10 -7.55 -6.13
C ASP A 173 9.58 -6.30 -5.43
N PHE A 174 9.07 -6.47 -4.20
CA PHE A 174 8.64 -5.37 -3.36
C PHE A 174 9.80 -4.44 -2.99
N THR A 175 10.95 -5.01 -2.57
CA THR A 175 12.19 -4.25 -2.34
C THR A 175 12.67 -3.56 -3.62
N GLN A 176 12.57 -4.22 -4.77
CA GLN A 176 12.99 -3.68 -6.06
C GLN A 176 12.23 -2.41 -6.44
N ILE A 177 10.92 -2.32 -6.15
CA ILE A 177 10.12 -1.11 -6.42
C ILE A 177 10.73 0.12 -5.71
N PHE A 178 11.09 -0.01 -4.44
CA PHE A 178 11.68 1.10 -3.67
C PHE A 178 13.11 1.42 -4.10
N ASN A 179 13.92 0.40 -4.41
CA ASN A 179 15.28 0.60 -4.90
C ASN A 179 15.29 1.34 -6.24
N LEU A 180 14.43 0.94 -7.18
CA LEU A 180 14.26 1.63 -8.45
C LEU A 180 13.77 3.06 -8.26
N ARG A 181 12.81 3.30 -7.36
CA ARG A 181 12.37 4.67 -7.03
C ARG A 181 13.51 5.51 -6.47
N HIS A 182 14.35 4.97 -5.59
CA HIS A 182 15.52 5.68 -5.06
C HIS A 182 16.50 6.03 -6.17
N GLU A 183 16.83 5.06 -7.01
CA GLU A 183 17.73 5.24 -8.14
C GLU A 183 17.19 6.28 -9.13
N PHE A 184 15.93 6.17 -9.55
CA PHE A 184 15.37 7.07 -10.55
C PHE A 184 15.21 8.53 -10.08
N ILE A 185 15.03 8.75 -8.76
CA ILE A 185 14.90 10.09 -8.19
C ILE A 185 16.27 10.73 -7.97
N HIS A 186 17.26 9.96 -7.51
CA HIS A 186 18.57 10.50 -7.13
C HIS A 186 19.60 10.46 -8.26
N ASP A 187 19.40 9.61 -9.26
CA ASP A 187 20.29 9.48 -10.41
C ASP A 187 19.56 9.78 -11.73
N ALA A 188 19.58 11.06 -12.10
CA ALA A 188 19.06 11.55 -13.37
C ALA A 188 19.79 10.94 -14.59
N ASN A 189 21.01 10.41 -14.39
CA ASN A 189 21.81 9.75 -15.42
C ASN A 189 21.77 8.23 -15.31
N SER A 190 20.99 7.67 -14.39
CA SER A 190 20.92 6.21 -14.22
C SER A 190 20.53 5.58 -15.56
N ALA A 191 21.38 4.66 -16.00
CA ALA A 191 21.16 3.80 -17.15
C ALA A 191 20.25 2.61 -16.81
N ALA A 192 19.68 2.56 -15.59
CA ALA A 192 18.79 1.49 -15.20
C ALA A 192 17.59 1.45 -16.16
N PHE A 193 17.59 0.37 -16.93
CA PHE A 193 16.50 -0.02 -17.80
C PHE A 193 15.73 -1.12 -17.07
N VAL A 194 14.44 -0.89 -16.86
CA VAL A 194 13.55 -1.91 -16.33
C VAL A 194 12.82 -2.50 -17.52
N ARG A 195 12.96 -3.81 -17.72
CA ARG A 195 12.34 -4.48 -18.86
C ARG A 195 10.82 -4.42 -18.73
N PRO A 196 10.05 -4.27 -19.82
CA PRO A 196 8.58 -4.20 -19.73
C PRO A 196 7.93 -5.36 -18.95
N LEU A 197 8.46 -6.57 -19.09
CA LEU A 197 8.01 -7.74 -18.33
C LEU A 197 8.22 -7.57 -16.82
N GLU A 198 9.33 -6.95 -16.41
CA GLU A 198 9.60 -6.65 -15.01
C GLU A 198 8.62 -5.61 -14.49
N VAL A 199 8.30 -4.56 -15.27
CA VAL A 199 7.31 -3.53 -14.89
C VAL A 199 5.94 -4.15 -14.64
N GLY A 200 5.45 -5.01 -15.53
CA GLY A 200 4.13 -5.66 -15.36
C GLY A 200 4.06 -6.53 -14.10
N ARG A 201 5.17 -7.18 -13.73
CA ARG A 201 5.28 -7.94 -12.48
C ARG A 201 5.25 -7.02 -11.25
N LEU A 202 6.00 -5.92 -11.27
CA LEU A 202 6.00 -4.93 -10.18
C LEU A 202 4.62 -4.26 -10.03
N GLU A 203 3.96 -3.92 -11.13
CA GLU A 203 2.59 -3.40 -11.17
C GLU A 203 1.61 -4.39 -10.54
N SER A 204 1.64 -5.65 -10.97
CA SER A 204 0.76 -6.68 -10.44
C SER A 204 0.94 -6.87 -8.94
N LEU A 205 2.19 -6.83 -8.46
CA LEU A 205 2.48 -6.89 -7.03
C LEU A 205 1.95 -5.65 -6.28
N ALA A 206 2.13 -4.46 -6.85
CA ALA A 206 1.61 -3.21 -6.30
C ALA A 206 0.07 -3.21 -6.22
N VAL A 207 -0.62 -3.91 -7.12
CA VAL A 207 -2.08 -4.08 -7.03
C VAL A 207 -2.47 -5.09 -5.95
N ILE A 208 -1.82 -6.26 -5.91
CA ILE A 208 -2.26 -7.40 -5.09
C ILE A 208 -1.86 -7.26 -3.62
N LEU A 209 -0.61 -6.86 -3.34
CA LEU A 209 -0.09 -6.82 -1.98
C LEU A 209 -0.91 -5.90 -1.06
N PRO A 210 -1.26 -4.66 -1.45
CA PRO A 210 -2.06 -3.76 -0.60
C PRO A 210 -3.46 -4.28 -0.29
N GLN A 211 -4.12 -4.94 -1.25
CA GLN A 211 -5.41 -5.59 -1.04
C GLN A 211 -5.29 -6.71 -0.01
N TYR A 212 -4.27 -7.56 -0.16
CA TYR A 212 -4.03 -8.66 0.77
C TYR A 212 -3.70 -8.15 2.19
N VAL A 213 -2.82 -7.15 2.30
CA VAL A 213 -2.47 -6.52 3.59
C VAL A 213 -3.70 -5.88 4.25
N THR A 214 -4.58 -5.25 3.48
CA THR A 214 -5.84 -4.70 3.98
C THR A 214 -6.69 -5.80 4.63
N MET A 215 -6.81 -6.96 3.97
CA MET A 215 -7.51 -8.12 4.55
C MET A 215 -6.83 -8.61 5.83
N MET A 216 -5.50 -8.73 5.84
CA MET A 216 -4.77 -9.20 7.02
C MET A 216 -4.98 -8.27 8.22
N VAL A 217 -4.81 -6.95 8.04
CA VAL A 217 -4.96 -5.96 9.11
C VAL A 217 -6.41 -5.85 9.59
N GLY A 218 -7.39 -5.98 8.69
CA GLY A 218 -8.79 -6.08 9.06
C GLY A 218 -9.10 -7.34 9.88
N ALA A 219 -8.49 -8.47 9.53
CA ALA A 219 -8.71 -9.75 10.19
C ALA A 219 -8.00 -9.90 11.55
N VAL A 220 -6.85 -9.25 11.76
CA VAL A 220 -6.16 -9.20 13.08
C VAL A 220 -7.10 -8.67 14.17
N ARG A 221 -8.14 -7.91 13.81
CA ARG A 221 -9.20 -7.44 14.71
C ARG A 221 -10.40 -8.38 14.83
N LEU A 222 -10.68 -9.18 13.80
CA LEU A 222 -11.86 -10.06 13.71
C LEU A 222 -11.68 -11.41 14.45
N VAL A 223 -10.63 -11.55 15.27
CA VAL A 223 -10.44 -12.71 16.17
C VAL A 223 -11.62 -12.89 17.16
N PHE A 224 -12.52 -11.92 17.30
CA PHE A 224 -13.76 -12.07 18.09
C PHE A 224 -15.09 -11.92 17.33
N THR A 225 -15.10 -11.67 16.03
CA THR A 225 -16.37 -11.57 15.27
C THR A 225 -16.05 -11.70 13.78
N VAL A 226 -16.85 -12.44 13.00
CA VAL A 226 -16.64 -12.67 11.54
C VAL A 226 -15.67 -13.81 11.19
N GLN A 227 -15.77 -14.93 11.91
CA GLN A 227 -15.94 -16.24 11.25
C GLN A 227 -17.41 -16.46 10.81
N SER A 228 -18.30 -15.50 11.08
CA SER A 228 -19.70 -15.54 10.67
C SER A 228 -19.94 -14.67 9.43
N LEU A 229 -20.48 -15.33 8.39
CA LEU A 229 -21.15 -14.79 7.20
C LEU A 229 -20.25 -14.54 5.99
N GLY A 230 -19.99 -15.60 5.20
CA GLY A 230 -20.16 -15.65 3.72
C GLY A 230 -19.59 -14.57 2.79
N ASN A 231 -18.94 -13.52 3.29
CA ASN A 231 -18.46 -12.39 2.51
C ASN A 231 -17.03 -12.65 2.06
N VAL A 232 -16.91 -13.35 0.94
CA VAL A 232 -15.63 -13.47 0.25
C VAL A 232 -15.24 -12.09 -0.28
N VAL A 233 -14.12 -11.54 0.20
CA VAL A 233 -13.62 -10.22 -0.23
C VAL A 233 -13.14 -10.33 -1.68
N PRO A 234 -13.48 -9.39 -2.58
CA PRO A 234 -12.93 -9.38 -3.93
C PRO A 234 -11.46 -8.94 -3.90
N MET A 235 -10.63 -9.62 -4.69
CA MET A 235 -9.27 -9.22 -5.02
C MET A 235 -9.23 -8.90 -6.52
N PHE A 236 -8.99 -7.63 -6.82
CA PHE A 236 -8.90 -7.14 -8.19
C PHE A 236 -7.49 -7.35 -8.74
N LEU A 237 -7.41 -7.83 -9.96
CA LEU A 237 -6.18 -7.92 -10.75
C LEU A 237 -5.97 -6.63 -11.55
N VAL A 238 -4.81 -6.51 -12.20
CA VAL A 238 -4.55 -5.43 -13.16
C VAL A 238 -5.60 -5.40 -14.28
N GLU A 239 -5.99 -6.57 -14.80
CA GLU A 239 -7.03 -6.69 -15.82
C GLU A 239 -8.39 -6.16 -15.35
N ASP A 240 -8.76 -6.36 -14.08
CA ASP A 240 -9.96 -5.78 -13.49
C ASP A 240 -9.86 -4.23 -13.44
N ILE A 241 -8.69 -3.70 -13.09
CA ILE A 241 -8.46 -2.24 -13.08
C ILE A 241 -8.60 -1.65 -14.50
N LEU A 242 -8.09 -2.35 -15.51
CA LEU A 242 -8.10 -1.91 -16.91
C LEU A 242 -9.44 -2.14 -17.63
N ALA A 243 -10.29 -3.00 -17.09
CA ALA A 243 -11.59 -3.31 -17.64
C ALA A 243 -12.45 -2.03 -17.80
N THR A 244 -13.18 -1.95 -18.91
CA THR A 244 -14.05 -0.81 -19.26
C THR A 244 -15.54 -1.18 -19.31
N ASP A 245 -15.84 -2.45 -19.03
CA ASP A 245 -17.15 -3.10 -19.06
C ASP A 245 -17.78 -3.21 -17.67
N TRP A 246 -17.31 -2.43 -16.70
CA TRP A 246 -17.93 -2.33 -15.38
C TRP A 246 -19.37 -1.83 -15.51
N GLU A 247 -20.33 -2.74 -15.41
CA GLU A 247 -21.73 -2.39 -15.19
C GLU A 247 -21.91 -2.07 -13.70
N VAL A 248 -22.15 -0.79 -13.37
CA VAL A 248 -22.63 -0.44 -12.03
C VAL A 248 -24.01 -1.07 -11.89
N PRO A 249 -24.22 -2.03 -10.97
CA PRO A 249 -25.54 -2.62 -10.77
C PRO A 249 -26.50 -1.47 -10.51
N ARG A 250 -27.53 -1.33 -11.34
CA ARG A 250 -28.62 -0.41 -11.04
C ARG A 250 -29.18 -0.88 -9.71
N SER A 251 -29.12 -0.02 -8.70
CA SER A 251 -29.86 -0.24 -7.46
C SER A 251 -31.32 -0.18 -7.86
N ASP A 252 -31.94 -1.34 -8.08
CA ASP A 252 -33.37 -1.42 -8.25
C ASP A 252 -34.00 -0.95 -6.93
N ASN A 253 -34.81 0.11 -7.03
CA ASN A 253 -35.64 0.67 -5.94
C ASN A 253 -36.67 -0.35 -5.47
#